data_AF-A0A2C9T0A2-F1
#
_entry.id   AF-A0A2C9T0A2-F1
#
_cell.length_a   1.000
_cell.length_b   1.000
_cell.length_c   1.000
_cell.angle_alpha   90.00
_cell.angle_beta   90.00
_cell.angle_gamma   90.00
#
_symmetry.space_group_name_H-M   'P 1'
#
loop_
_entity.id
_entity.type
_entity.pdbx_description
1 polymer ?
#
loop_
_entity_poly.entity_id
_entity_poly.type
_entity_poly.pdbx_seq_one_letter_code
_entity_poly.pdbx_strand_id
1 'polypeptide(L)'
;MSTSTVSDHDIAAARAADVRQADYYRGELSRQRELLIDRMAAHEAALAKYQLRGEMNQVHRIRREIRHREQEQYALQRLLDAIEERFPAAAGPGPAHL
;
A
#
# COMPACT_ATOMS: atom_id res chain seq x y z
N MET A 1 33.45 -18.41 24.94
CA MET A 1 32.21 -17.94 24.28
C MET A 1 32.57 -17.65 22.83
N SER A 2 32.28 -18.55 21.90
CA SER A 2 32.60 -18.35 20.48
C SER A 2 31.51 -17.51 19.85
N THR A 3 31.85 -16.30 19.41
CA THR A 3 30.98 -15.48 18.57
C THR A 3 30.89 -16.15 17.20
N SER A 4 29.72 -16.69 16.86
CA SER A 4 29.45 -17.22 15.54
C SER A 4 29.57 -16.09 14.53
N THR A 5 30.64 -16.11 13.73
CA THR A 5 30.81 -15.24 12.58
C THR A 5 29.75 -15.64 11.56
N VAL A 6 28.69 -14.84 11.47
CA VAL A 6 27.70 -14.96 10.38
C VAL A 6 28.48 -14.90 9.07
N SER A 7 28.36 -15.93 8.24
CA SER A 7 29.09 -16.00 6.97
C SER A 7 28.50 -15.01 5.97
N ASP A 8 29.31 -14.46 5.06
CA ASP A 8 28.84 -13.62 3.96
C ASP A 8 27.73 -14.30 3.14
N HIS A 9 27.74 -15.64 3.07
CA HIS A 9 26.69 -16.43 2.45
C HIS A 9 25.35 -16.32 3.20
N ASP A 10 25.36 -16.34 4.53
CA ASP A 10 24.16 -16.21 5.36
C ASP A 10 23.58 -14.79 5.25
N ILE A 11 24.45 -13.78 5.17
CA ILE A 11 24.06 -12.38 4.95
C ILE A 11 23.40 -12.23 3.57
N ALA A 12 24.00 -12.81 2.53
CA ALA A 12 23.44 -12.77 1.18
C ALA A 12 22.10 -13.50 1.07
N ALA A 13 21.96 -14.67 1.72
CA ALA A 13 20.72 -15.43 1.77
C ALA A 13 19.60 -14.67 2.51
N ALA A 14 19.92 -14.04 3.64
CA ALA A 14 18.99 -13.19 4.39
C ALA A 14 18.53 -12.00 3.55
N ARG A 15 19.46 -11.30 2.87
CA ARG A 15 19.12 -10.18 2.00
C ARG A 15 18.22 -10.60 0.83
N ALA A 16 18.47 -11.77 0.24
CA ALA A 16 17.62 -12.30 -0.82
C ALA A 16 16.21 -12.68 -0.32
N ALA A 17 16.10 -13.16 0.92
CA ALA A 17 14.81 -13.41 1.56
C ALA A 17 14.04 -12.10 1.82
N ASP A 18 14.73 -11.07 2.32
CA ASP A 18 14.16 -9.74 2.55
C ASP A 18 13.61 -9.12 1.26
N VAL A 19 14.33 -9.24 0.14
CA VAL A 19 13.88 -8.75 -1.18
C VAL A 19 12.61 -9.48 -1.63
N ARG A 20 12.55 -10.82 -1.53
CA ARG A 20 11.35 -11.58 -1.88
C ARG A 20 10.14 -11.19 -1.02
N GLN A 21 10.38 -10.94 0.27
CA GLN A 21 9.33 -10.51 1.18
C GLN A 21 8.85 -9.09 0.85
N ALA A 22 9.76 -8.18 0.48
CA ALA A 22 9.43 -6.83 0.02
C ALA A 22 8.56 -6.86 -1.25
N ASP A 23 8.92 -7.70 -2.23
CA ASP A 23 8.13 -7.86 -3.47
C ASP A 23 6.73 -8.42 -3.19
N TYR A 24 6.61 -9.40 -2.28
CA TYR A 24 5.32 -9.92 -1.83
C TYR A 24 4.45 -8.82 -1.21
N TYR A 25 4.99 -8.06 -0.25
CA TYR A 25 4.23 -7.00 0.41
C TYR A 25 3.89 -5.86 -0.55
N ARG A 26 4.77 -5.53 -1.50
CA ARG A 26 4.47 -4.55 -2.55
C ARG A 26 3.25 -4.97 -3.36
N GLY A 27 3.19 -6.23 -3.80
CA GLY A 27 2.04 -6.76 -4.54
C GLY A 27 0.74 -6.72 -3.72
N GLU A 28 0.81 -7.15 -2.46
CA GLU A 28 -0.37 -7.19 -1.59
C GLU A 28 -0.88 -5.79 -1.21
N LEU A 29 0.01 -4.86 -0.84
CA LEU A 29 -0.36 -3.49 -0.50
C LEU A 29 -0.91 -2.73 -1.71
N SER A 30 -0.36 -2.95 -2.92
CA SER A 30 -0.89 -2.37 -4.15
C SER A 30 -2.32 -2.86 -4.44
N ARG A 31 -2.57 -4.17 -4.30
CA ARG A 31 -3.92 -4.73 -4.44
C ARG A 31 -4.90 -4.15 -3.42
N GLN A 32 -4.48 -4.01 -2.16
CA GLN A 32 -5.31 -3.40 -1.12
C GLN A 32 -5.63 -1.93 -1.43
N ARG A 33 -4.66 -1.19 -1.97
CA ARG A 33 -4.85 0.20 -2.41
C ARG A 33 -5.87 0.31 -3.55
N GLU A 34 -5.79 -0.56 -4.56
CA GLU A 34 -6.77 -0.61 -5.65
C GLU A 34 -8.19 -0.89 -5.14
N LEU A 35 -8.36 -1.90 -4.28
CA LEU A 35 -9.66 -2.22 -3.68
C LEU A 35 -10.23 -1.06 -2.86
N LEU A 36 -9.36 -0.30 -2.18
CA LEU A 36 -9.76 0.85 -1.39
C LEU A 36 -10.22 2.02 -2.28
N ILE A 37 -9.54 2.26 -3.41
CA ILE A 37 -9.96 3.26 -4.41
C ILE A 37 -11.37 2.94 -4.93
N ASP A 38 -11.63 1.69 -5.30
CA ASP A 38 -12.96 1.27 -5.78
C ASP A 38 -14.06 1.50 -4.72
N ARG A 39 -13.75 1.21 -3.45
CA ARG A 39 -14.68 1.46 -2.34
C ARG A 39 -14.91 2.96 -2.11
N MET A 40 -13.89 3.80 -2.25
CA MET A 40 -14.04 5.25 -2.12
C MET A 40 -14.96 5.81 -3.19
N ALA A 41 -14.83 5.37 -4.44
CA ALA A 41 -15.74 5.77 -5.52
C ALA A 41 -17.20 5.38 -5.21
N ALA A 42 -17.42 4.20 -4.63
CA ALA A 42 -18.75 3.77 -4.19
C ALA A 42 -19.31 4.64 -3.03
N HIS A 43 -18.46 5.03 -2.07
CA HIS A 43 -18.85 5.91 -0.97
C HIS A 43 -19.17 7.33 -1.44
N GLU A 44 -18.41 7.89 -2.37
CA GLU A 44 -18.68 9.20 -2.98
C GLU A 44 -20.01 9.20 -3.75
N ALA A 45 -20.27 8.16 -4.54
CA ALA A 45 -21.55 8.01 -5.24
C ALA A 45 -22.73 7.91 -4.26
N ALA A 46 -22.57 7.21 -3.14
CA ALA A 46 -23.59 7.12 -2.10
C ALA A 46 -23.77 8.46 -1.36
N LEU A 47 -22.68 9.20 -1.10
CA LEU A 47 -22.75 10.54 -0.51
C LEU A 47 -23.60 11.48 -1.36
N ALA A 48 -23.35 11.53 -2.67
CA ALA A 48 -24.11 12.35 -3.60
C ALA A 48 -25.61 12.01 -3.60
N LYS A 49 -25.95 10.70 -3.55
CA LYS A 49 -27.35 10.24 -3.44
C LYS A 49 -28.01 10.71 -2.14
N TYR A 50 -27.34 10.60 -1.01
CA TYR A 50 -27.89 11.03 0.27
C TYR A 50 -28.03 12.55 0.38
N GLN A 51 -27.08 13.31 -0.19
CA GLN A 51 -27.17 14.76 -0.28
C GLN A 51 -28.39 15.19 -1.11
N LEU A 52 -28.60 14.57 -2.27
CA LEU A 52 -29.75 14.86 -3.14
C LEU A 52 -31.09 14.58 -2.44
N ARG A 53 -31.15 13.54 -1.61
CA ARG A 53 -32.36 13.15 -0.86
C ARG A 53 -32.54 13.91 0.46
N GLY A 54 -31.59 14.76 0.84
CA GLY A 54 -31.63 15.48 2.13
C GLY A 54 -31.41 14.58 3.36
N GLU A 55 -30.88 13.36 3.17
CA GLU A 55 -30.69 12.38 4.24
C GLU A 55 -29.45 12.71 5.09
N MET A 56 -29.51 13.79 5.87
CA MET A 56 -28.36 14.37 6.57
C MET A 56 -27.66 13.40 7.53
N ASN A 57 -28.39 12.53 8.24
CA ASN A 57 -27.76 11.53 9.11
C ASN A 57 -26.86 10.57 8.31
N GLN A 58 -27.31 10.15 7.13
CA GLN A 58 -26.55 9.26 6.25
C GLN A 58 -25.34 9.98 5.62
N VAL A 59 -25.49 11.26 5.28
CA VAL A 59 -24.38 12.13 4.84
C VAL A 59 -23.28 12.19 5.90
N HIS A 60 -23.62 12.44 7.16
CA HIS A 60 -22.63 12.51 8.24
C HIS A 60 -21.93 11.17 8.46
N ARG A 61 -22.67 10.06 8.40
CA ARG A 61 -22.12 8.71 8.52
C ARG A 61 -21.14 8.41 7.39
N ILE A 62 -21.53 8.62 6.13
CA ILE A 62 -20.65 8.36 4.99
C ILE A 62 -19.42 9.25 5.00
N ARG A 63 -19.53 10.52 5.37
CA ARG A 63 -18.36 11.40 5.51
C ARG A 63 -17.36 10.93 6.57
N ARG A 64 -17.84 10.22 7.60
CA ARG A 64 -16.95 9.62 8.60
C ARG A 64 -16.25 8.38 8.03
N GLU A 65 -16.99 7.53 7.32
CA GLU A 65 -16.42 6.37 6.62
C GLU A 65 -15.36 6.79 5.59
N ILE A 66 -15.65 7.78 4.75
CA ILE A 66 -14.69 8.31 3.75
C ILE A 66 -13.39 8.75 4.45
N ARG A 67 -13.49 9.53 5.54
CA ARG A 67 -12.31 9.97 6.29
C ARG A 67 -11.51 8.82 6.90
N HIS A 68 -12.18 7.77 7.39
CA HIS A 68 -11.48 6.58 7.88
C HIS A 68 -10.74 5.86 6.74
N ARG A 69 -11.37 5.75 5.56
CA ARG A 69 -10.74 5.16 4.37
C ARG A 69 -9.55 5.98 3.85
N GLU A 70 -9.65 7.31 3.86
CA GLU A 70 -8.53 8.19 3.51
C GLU A 70 -7.33 7.99 4.44
N GLN A 71 -7.57 7.80 5.75
CA GLN A 71 -6.51 7.50 6.71
C GLN A 71 -5.87 6.13 6.45
N GLU A 72 -6.68 5.11 6.14
CA GLU A 72 -6.20 3.78 5.74
C GLU A 72 -5.35 3.86 4.46
N GLN A 73 -5.80 4.61 3.46
CA GLN A 73 -5.05 4.85 2.22
C GLN A 73 -3.70 5.51 2.48
N TYR A 74 -3.68 6.55 3.32
CA TYR A 74 -2.46 7.25 3.68
C TYR A 74 -1.46 6.31 4.38
N ALA A 75 -1.95 5.45 5.28
CA ALA A 75 -1.12 4.45 5.95
C ALA A 75 -0.55 3.41 4.97
N LEU A 76 -1.37 2.91 4.04
CA LEU A 76 -0.91 1.97 3.00
C LEU A 76 0.15 2.60 2.10
N GLN A 77 -0.05 3.86 1.67
CA GLN A 77 0.93 4.58 0.85
C GLN A 77 2.26 4.74 1.59
N ARG A 78 2.22 5.13 2.87
CA ARG A 78 3.41 5.24 3.71
C ARG A 78 4.19 3.93 3.83
N LEU A 79 3.50 2.79 3.88
CA LEU A 79 4.14 1.47 3.92
C LEU A 79 4.79 1.11 2.58
N LEU A 80 4.12 1.41 1.46
CA LEU A 80 4.68 1.23 0.13
C LEU A 80 5.94 2.09 -0.06
N ASP A 81 5.87 3.38 0.29
CA ASP A 81 7.01 4.29 0.19
C ASP A 81 8.22 3.78 1.00
N ALA A 82 7.99 3.27 2.21
CA ALA A 82 9.05 2.71 3.05
C ALA A 82 9.65 1.41 2.48
N ILE A 83 8.84 0.57 1.82
CA ILE A 83 9.32 -0.61 1.11
C ILE A 83 10.16 -0.19 -0.11
N GLU A 84 9.72 0.81 -0.87
CA GLU A 84 10.44 1.31 -2.04
C GLU A 84 11.77 1.99 -1.69
N GLU A 85 11.81 2.76 -0.59
CA GLU A 85 13.04 3.38 -0.10
C GLU A 85 14.08 2.32 0.30
N ARG A 86 13.67 1.26 1.00
CA ARG A 86 14.58 0.23 1.53
C ARG A 86 14.94 -0.83 0.50
N PHE A 87 14.00 -1.17 -0.38
CA PHE A 87 14.14 -2.21 -1.40
C PHE A 87 13.67 -1.65 -2.74
N PRO A 88 14.42 -0.72 -3.35
CA PRO A 88 14.05 -0.16 -4.63
C PRO A 88 13.85 -1.29 -5.63
N ALA A 89 12.71 -1.28 -6.33
CA ALA A 89 12.49 -2.21 -7.41
C ALA A 89 13.69 -2.07 -8.36
N ALA A 90 14.38 -3.18 -8.64
CA ALA A 90 15.45 -3.17 -9.62
C ALA A 90 14.84 -2.57 -10.89
N ALA A 91 15.31 -1.38 -11.29
CA ALA A 91 14.87 -0.78 -12.54
C ALA A 91 15.11 -1.85 -13.61
N GLY A 92 14.03 -2.46 -14.10
CA GLY A 92 14.13 -3.27 -15.31
C GLY A 92 14.83 -2.42 -16.34
N PRO A 93 15.68 -3.00 -17.22
CA PRO A 93 16.45 -2.23 -18.18
C PRO A 93 15.52 -1.20 -18.82
N GLY A 94 15.80 0.08 -18.54
CA GLY A 94 15.00 1.19 -19.07
C GLY A 94 14.85 0.99 -20.57
N PRO A 95 13.72 1.39 -21.17
CA PRO A 95 13.42 1.10 -22.57
C PRO A 95 14.65 1.44 -23.40
N ALA A 96 15.18 0.43 -24.10
CA ALA A 96 16.23 0.62 -25.08
C ALA A 96 15.73 1.71 -26.03
N HIS A 97 16.28 2.92 -25.91
CA HIS A 97 16.08 3.96 -26.89
C HIS A 97 16.67 3.43 -28.20
N LEU A 98 15.77 2.99 -29.09
CA LEU A 98 16.02 2.83 -30.52
C LEU A 98 16.08 4.22 -31.17
#